data_AF-A0A224XP99-F1
#
_entry.id   AF-A0A224XP99-F1
#
_cell.length_a   1.000
_cell.length_b   1.000
_cell.length_c   1.000
_cell.angle_alpha   90.00
_cell.angle_beta   90.00
_cell.angle_gamma   90.00
#
_symmetry.space_group_name_H-M   'P 1'
#
loop_
_entity.id
_entity.type
_entity.pdbx_description
1 polymer ?
#
loop_
_entity_poly.entity_id
_entity_poly.type
_entity_poly.pdbx_seq_one_letter_code
_entity_poly.pdbx_strand_id
1 'polypeptide(L)'
;MAIGIIIIVLILMSMFIILSSIAEVCSLFLGVGFFATKLRMSDTLAGVTVLAFGNGAPDVFTALASKMLGLSQIFYTGIAGGCMFVVTFVAGLVLVIRPFRLDGWPLIRDVMFLLICYLLLFTCFSIGVINLHMCLTFVALYIIYIAIVLLGQWGSVRYVKMKLQKSGPLKKSSDQMLRATLERYKSIYSQYRLLREQRFSKPASINEATRHDQLGHIRLRETLWSQFYNSLIPFTKIDWEFMPWDERILTLLQAPVSVVLKLAIPICNIQQPMDGWCKLLVCSNMIFFLPVACFFFGQKSHLWAMSTIFGVPIYIFLFIPGIIAAIAILIFTEVDKQPRGNWVLAFIGFPISIMIVNFTCQTIVLLLEGLGNRLGISYSTLGMTLLAWGNSLGDLVSNSTLAKNGMPRMGFAACFGAPLFNKQPVFLAPE
;
A
#
# COMPACT_ATOMS: atom_id res chain seq x y z
N MET A 1 3.28 -16.22 -35.58
CA MET A 1 3.77 -16.50 -34.22
C MET A 1 4.45 -15.27 -33.60
N ALA A 2 5.44 -14.66 -34.27
CA ALA A 2 6.14 -13.46 -33.77
C ALA A 2 5.23 -12.27 -33.44
N ILE A 3 4.22 -11.98 -34.28
CA ILE A 3 3.28 -10.86 -34.06
C ILE A 3 2.52 -11.00 -32.73
N GLY A 4 2.10 -12.22 -32.37
CA GLY A 4 1.39 -12.45 -31.10
C GLY A 4 2.26 -12.20 -29.87
N ILE A 5 3.55 -12.57 -29.94
CA ILE A 5 4.52 -12.30 -28.86
C ILE A 5 4.77 -10.79 -28.75
N ILE A 6 4.95 -10.10 -29.88
CA ILE A 6 5.15 -8.65 -29.90
C ILE A 6 3.94 -7.94 -29.27
N ILE A 7 2.71 -8.34 -29.61
CA ILE A 7 1.49 -7.78 -29.02
C ILE A 7 1.47 -8.02 -27.49
N ILE A 8 1.76 -9.24 -27.03
CA ILE A 8 1.78 -9.55 -25.60
C ILE A 8 2.83 -8.70 -24.87
N VAL A 9 4.02 -8.53 -25.44
CA VAL A 9 5.08 -7.70 -24.85
C VAL A 9 4.66 -6.22 -24.79
N LEU A 10 4.02 -5.70 -25.84
CA LEU A 10 3.50 -4.32 -25.83
C LEU A 10 2.41 -4.13 -24.77
N ILE A 11 1.48 -5.08 -24.65
CA ILE A 11 0.45 -5.04 -23.60
C ILE A 11 1.12 -5.10 -22.23
N LEU A 12 2.11 -5.98 -22.04
CA LEU A 12 2.84 -6.11 -20.79
C LEU A 12 3.54 -4.80 -20.40
N MET A 13 4.21 -4.13 -21.36
CA MET A 13 4.80 -2.80 -21.13
C MET A 13 3.75 -1.76 -20.74
N SER A 14 2.59 -1.74 -21.40
CA SER A 14 1.49 -0.83 -21.05
C SER A 14 0.96 -1.11 -19.63
N MET A 15 0.88 -2.38 -19.22
CA MET A 15 0.43 -2.75 -17.88
C MET A 15 1.44 -2.34 -16.81
N PHE A 16 2.76 -2.41 -17.09
CA PHE A 16 3.78 -1.89 -16.17
C PHE A 16 3.72 -0.36 -16.02
N ILE A 17 3.39 0.38 -17.10
CA ILE A 17 3.16 1.84 -17.03
C ILE A 17 1.92 2.14 -16.18
N ILE A 18 0.83 1.40 -16.38
CA ILE A 18 -0.38 1.53 -15.57
C ILE A 18 -0.06 1.23 -14.10
N LEU A 19 0.67 0.15 -13.83
CA LEU A 19 1.08 -0.24 -12.49
C LEU A 19 1.96 0.83 -11.81
N SER A 20 2.89 1.46 -12.55
CA SER A 20 3.67 2.59 -12.04
C SER A 20 2.81 3.83 -11.77
N SER A 21 1.83 4.10 -12.62
CA SER A 21 0.87 5.20 -12.42
C SER A 21 0.04 4.97 -11.15
N ILE A 22 -0.46 3.73 -10.98
CA ILE A 22 -1.16 3.30 -9.77
C ILE A 22 -0.24 3.43 -8.57
N ALA A 23 1.04 3.05 -8.69
CA ALA A 23 2.03 3.21 -7.63
C ALA A 23 2.10 4.65 -7.13
N GLU A 24 2.32 5.60 -8.04
CA GLU A 24 2.51 7.00 -7.71
C GLU A 24 1.24 7.61 -7.10
N VAL A 25 0.11 7.41 -7.77
CA VAL A 25 -1.22 7.82 -7.28
C VAL A 25 -1.45 7.18 -5.91
N CYS A 26 -1.52 5.85 -5.81
CA CYS A 26 -1.80 5.14 -4.56
C CYS A 26 -0.75 5.36 -3.47
N SER A 27 0.50 5.72 -3.76
CA SER A 27 1.51 5.99 -2.73
C SER A 27 1.31 7.29 -1.95
N LEU A 28 0.64 8.27 -2.57
CA LEU A 28 0.10 9.44 -1.89
C LEU A 28 -1.11 9.05 -1.03
N PHE A 29 -1.77 7.94 -1.36
CA PHE A 29 -3.11 7.56 -0.88
C PHE A 29 -3.18 6.25 -0.12
N LEU A 30 -2.05 5.61 0.18
CA LEU A 30 -2.01 4.26 0.72
C LEU A 30 -2.68 4.16 2.10
N GLY A 31 -3.25 5.25 2.63
CA GLY A 31 -4.02 5.29 3.87
C GLY A 31 -3.17 5.00 5.09
N VAL A 32 -2.03 4.32 4.93
CA VAL A 32 -1.31 3.76 6.04
C VAL A 32 -0.57 4.82 6.82
N GLY A 33 -0.11 5.89 6.18
CA GLY A 33 0.37 7.09 6.88
C GLY A 33 -0.74 7.71 7.75
N PHE A 34 -1.96 7.79 7.21
CA PHE A 34 -3.13 8.29 7.92
C PHE A 34 -3.50 7.37 9.10
N PHE A 35 -3.64 6.06 8.87
CA PHE A 35 -3.91 5.04 9.90
C PHE A 35 -2.83 5.05 10.97
N ALA A 36 -1.56 5.08 10.57
CA ALA A 36 -0.44 5.11 11.50
C ALA A 36 -0.49 6.36 12.38
N THR A 37 -0.92 7.50 11.83
CA THR A 37 -1.03 8.76 12.57
C THR A 37 -2.24 8.75 13.52
N LYS A 38 -3.42 8.33 13.05
CA LYS A 38 -4.63 8.23 13.86
C LYS A 38 -4.50 7.20 14.99
N LEU A 39 -3.97 6.02 14.68
CA LEU A 39 -3.77 4.92 15.63
C LEU A 39 -2.47 5.06 16.45
N ARG A 40 -1.68 6.12 16.21
CA ARG A 40 -0.39 6.37 16.89
C ARG A 40 0.58 5.18 16.79
N MET A 41 0.55 4.46 15.68
CA MET A 41 1.41 3.32 15.39
C MET A 41 2.81 3.79 14.96
N SER A 42 3.87 3.02 15.15
CA SER A 42 5.19 3.33 14.54
C SER A 42 5.20 2.97 13.05
N ASP A 43 6.09 3.59 12.26
CA ASP A 43 6.28 3.27 10.83
C ASP A 43 6.45 1.74 10.61
N THR A 44 7.27 1.09 11.45
CA THR A 44 7.51 -0.36 11.42
C THR A 44 6.24 -1.17 11.73
N LEU A 45 5.47 -0.77 12.74
CA LEU A 45 4.23 -1.48 13.08
C LEU A 45 3.17 -1.30 11.99
N ALA A 46 3.07 -0.11 11.41
CA ALA A 46 2.13 0.17 10.33
C ALA A 46 2.48 -0.61 9.06
N GLY A 47 3.78 -0.79 8.78
CA GLY A 47 4.28 -1.65 7.70
C GLY A 47 3.92 -3.12 7.93
N VAL A 48 4.24 -3.64 9.10
CA VAL A 48 4.02 -5.07 9.46
C VAL A 48 2.54 -5.44 9.60
N THR A 49 1.65 -4.48 9.84
CA THR A 49 0.22 -4.76 10.04
C THR A 49 -0.65 -4.24 8.90
N VAL A 50 -0.88 -2.93 8.81
CA VAL A 50 -1.86 -2.35 7.87
C VAL A 50 -1.42 -2.54 6.42
N LEU A 51 -0.14 -2.30 6.12
CA LEU A 51 0.37 -2.46 4.76
C LEU A 51 0.52 -3.93 4.37
N ALA A 52 1.07 -4.76 5.25
CA ALA A 52 1.15 -6.20 5.05
C ALA A 52 -0.23 -6.83 4.82
N PHE A 53 -1.23 -6.44 5.61
CA PHE A 53 -2.62 -6.85 5.41
C PHE A 53 -3.17 -6.36 4.07
N GLY A 54 -2.90 -5.10 3.72
CA GLY A 54 -3.37 -4.52 2.46
C GLY A 54 -2.86 -5.27 1.23
N ASN A 55 -1.55 -5.54 1.18
CA ASN A 55 -0.96 -6.28 0.06
C ASN A 55 -1.42 -7.73 0.04
N GLY A 56 -1.54 -8.36 1.21
CA GLY A 56 -1.79 -9.79 1.30
C GLY A 56 -3.24 -10.23 1.32
N ALA A 57 -4.20 -9.34 1.64
CA ALA A 57 -5.59 -9.75 1.80
C ALA A 57 -6.20 -10.29 0.49
N PRO A 58 -5.92 -9.70 -0.68
CA PRO A 58 -6.43 -10.26 -1.95
C PRO A 58 -5.83 -11.61 -2.30
N ASP A 59 -4.57 -11.88 -1.94
CA ASP A 59 -3.96 -13.21 -2.08
C ASP A 59 -4.70 -14.24 -1.22
N VAL A 60 -5.05 -13.87 0.02
CA VAL A 60 -5.84 -14.72 0.94
C VAL A 60 -7.20 -15.06 0.37
N PHE A 61 -7.95 -14.06 -0.10
CA PHE A 61 -9.28 -14.28 -0.67
C PHE A 61 -9.21 -15.04 -2.00
N THR A 62 -8.18 -14.79 -2.80
CA THR A 62 -7.96 -15.52 -4.06
C THR A 62 -7.65 -16.98 -3.79
N ALA A 63 -6.77 -17.28 -2.83
CA ALA A 63 -6.43 -18.63 -2.41
C ALA A 63 -7.65 -19.42 -1.92
N LEU A 64 -8.47 -18.80 -1.06
CA LEU A 64 -9.69 -19.41 -0.54
C LEU A 64 -10.66 -19.76 -1.68
N ALA A 65 -10.80 -18.86 -2.66
CA ALA A 65 -11.66 -19.09 -3.81
C ALA A 65 -11.08 -20.09 -4.82
N SER A 66 -9.75 -20.18 -4.99
CA SER A 66 -9.10 -21.16 -5.86
C SER A 66 -9.21 -22.59 -5.33
N LYS A 67 -9.33 -22.78 -3.99
CA LYS A 67 -9.65 -24.11 -3.43
C LYS A 67 -11.00 -24.62 -3.92
N MET A 68 -12.02 -23.76 -4.00
CA MET A 68 -13.33 -24.16 -4.51
C MET A 68 -13.26 -24.72 -5.95
N LEU A 69 -12.13 -24.52 -6.63
CA LEU A 69 -11.86 -24.94 -8.01
C LEU A 69 -10.77 -26.02 -8.15
N GLY A 70 -10.15 -26.50 -7.06
CA GLY A 70 -9.25 -27.68 -7.06
C GLY A 70 -7.80 -27.47 -7.55
N LEU A 71 -7.27 -26.25 -7.58
CA LEU A 71 -5.95 -25.92 -8.16
C LEU A 71 -4.82 -25.72 -7.10
N SER A 72 -4.39 -26.78 -6.40
CA SER A 72 -3.56 -26.66 -5.17
C SER A 72 -2.03 -26.63 -5.35
N GLN A 73 -1.42 -27.26 -6.36
CA GLN A 73 0.05 -27.40 -6.45
C GLN A 73 0.82 -26.13 -6.86
N ILE A 74 0.26 -25.34 -7.79
CA ILE A 74 0.90 -24.11 -8.31
C ILE A 74 1.00 -23.04 -7.20
N PHE A 75 0.04 -23.07 -6.28
CA PHE A 75 -0.09 -22.13 -5.19
C PHE A 75 1.08 -22.19 -4.18
N TYR A 76 1.54 -23.39 -3.84
CA TYR A 76 2.63 -23.59 -2.89
C TYR A 76 3.99 -23.06 -3.37
N THR A 77 4.33 -23.36 -4.63
CA THR A 77 5.60 -22.92 -5.24
C THR A 77 5.61 -21.41 -5.50
N GLY A 78 4.45 -20.85 -5.85
CA GLY A 78 4.27 -19.40 -6.01
C GLY A 78 4.48 -18.62 -4.72
N ILE A 79 3.95 -19.08 -3.58
CA ILE A 79 4.12 -18.41 -2.28
C ILE A 79 5.56 -18.45 -1.79
N ALA A 80 6.24 -19.59 -1.96
CA ALA A 80 7.63 -19.73 -1.55
C ALA A 80 8.55 -18.80 -2.36
N GLY A 81 8.38 -18.77 -3.69
CA GLY A 81 9.14 -17.90 -4.59
C GLY A 81 8.83 -16.41 -4.37
N GLY A 82 7.55 -16.05 -4.19
CA GLY A 82 7.13 -14.67 -3.93
C GLY A 82 7.72 -14.13 -2.64
N CYS A 83 7.72 -14.93 -1.57
CA CYS A 83 8.36 -14.55 -0.32
C CYS A 83 9.88 -14.37 -0.46
N MET A 84 10.58 -15.23 -1.22
CA MET A 84 12.01 -15.02 -1.50
C MET A 84 12.22 -13.70 -2.24
N PHE A 85 11.40 -13.41 -3.27
CA PHE A 85 11.46 -12.17 -4.03
C PHE A 85 11.21 -10.93 -3.15
N VAL A 86 10.20 -10.95 -2.27
CA VAL A 86 9.88 -9.81 -1.40
C VAL A 86 10.99 -9.57 -0.37
N VAL A 87 11.46 -10.61 0.31
CA VAL A 87 12.44 -10.47 1.39
C VAL A 87 13.84 -10.14 0.87
N THR A 88 14.19 -10.59 -0.34
CA THR A 88 15.51 -10.33 -0.93
C THR A 88 15.48 -9.12 -1.87
N PHE A 89 14.75 -9.21 -2.98
CA PHE A 89 14.75 -8.19 -4.02
C PHE A 89 14.00 -6.92 -3.60
N VAL A 90 12.76 -7.03 -3.10
CA VAL A 90 11.97 -5.84 -2.74
C VAL A 90 12.57 -5.13 -1.53
N ALA A 91 12.94 -5.85 -0.48
CA ALA A 91 13.60 -5.26 0.69
C ALA A 91 14.95 -4.62 0.33
N GLY A 92 15.74 -5.26 -0.55
CA GLY A 92 16.98 -4.71 -1.08
C GLY A 92 16.75 -3.43 -1.90
N LEU A 93 15.73 -3.42 -2.77
CA LEU A 93 15.36 -2.25 -3.56
C LEU A 93 14.94 -1.07 -2.67
N VAL A 94 14.20 -1.31 -1.60
CA VAL A 94 13.82 -0.26 -0.62
C VAL A 94 15.07 0.38 0.01
N LEU A 95 16.09 -0.43 0.34
CA LEU A 95 17.36 0.06 0.90
C LEU A 95 18.18 0.87 -0.12
N VAL A 96 18.16 0.46 -1.39
CA VAL A 96 18.82 1.18 -2.50
C VAL A 96 18.12 2.53 -2.77
N ILE A 97 16.79 2.55 -2.81
CA ILE A 97 16.01 3.77 -3.06
C ILE A 97 16.26 4.80 -1.96
N ARG A 98 16.22 4.39 -0.68
CA ARG A 98 16.39 5.33 0.44
C ARG A 98 17.02 4.66 1.65
N PRO A 99 18.35 4.76 1.83
CA PRO A 99 19.03 4.13 2.94
C PRO A 99 18.60 4.73 4.29
N PHE A 100 18.45 3.89 5.31
CA PHE A 100 18.00 4.30 6.63
C PHE A 100 18.62 3.43 7.73
N ARG A 101 18.60 3.93 8.98
CA ARG A 101 19.04 3.15 10.14
C ARG A 101 17.97 2.16 10.59
N LEU A 102 18.33 0.88 10.56
CA LEU A 102 17.52 -0.26 10.98
C LEU A 102 17.65 -0.50 12.49
N ASP A 103 16.52 -0.79 13.14
CA ASP A 103 16.49 -1.24 14.53
C ASP A 103 16.69 -2.76 14.56
N GLY A 104 17.76 -3.22 15.22
CA GLY A 104 18.15 -4.64 15.19
C GLY A 104 17.13 -5.59 15.84
N TRP A 105 16.47 -5.17 16.93
CA TRP A 105 15.52 -6.02 17.65
C TRP A 105 14.26 -6.35 16.82
N PRO A 106 13.53 -5.37 16.25
CA PRO A 106 12.42 -5.66 15.34
C PRO A 106 12.83 -6.53 14.15
N LEU A 107 14.01 -6.29 13.57
CA LEU A 107 14.52 -7.08 12.44
C LEU A 107 14.75 -8.54 12.83
N ILE A 108 15.46 -8.79 13.94
CA ILE A 108 15.71 -10.16 14.43
C ILE A 108 14.39 -10.86 14.70
N ARG A 109 13.44 -10.19 15.37
CA ARG A 109 12.09 -10.74 15.58
C ARG A 109 11.46 -11.15 14.26
N ASP A 110 11.36 -10.24 13.29
CA ASP A 110 10.68 -10.50 12.02
C ASP A 110 11.34 -11.64 11.22
N VAL A 111 12.67 -11.69 11.18
CA VAL A 111 13.45 -12.77 10.53
C VAL A 111 13.25 -14.10 11.25
N MET A 112 13.26 -14.13 12.58
CA MET A 112 13.07 -15.36 13.36
C MET A 112 11.66 -15.96 13.14
N PHE A 113 10.62 -15.13 13.15
CA PHE A 113 9.26 -15.61 12.86
C PHE A 113 9.12 -16.11 11.42
N LEU A 114 9.75 -15.44 10.47
CA LEU A 114 9.79 -15.88 9.08
C LEU A 114 10.51 -17.23 8.92
N LEU A 115 11.64 -17.42 9.62
CA LEU A 115 12.39 -18.67 9.63
C LEU A 115 11.56 -19.81 10.22
N ILE A 116 10.92 -19.60 11.38
CA ILE A 116 10.03 -20.58 12.01
C ILE A 116 8.90 -20.97 11.06
N CYS A 117 8.27 -19.99 10.41
CA CYS A 117 7.21 -20.23 9.43
C CYS A 117 7.69 -21.10 8.26
N TYR A 118 8.90 -20.84 7.73
CA TYR A 118 9.50 -21.67 6.68
C TYR A 118 9.85 -23.09 7.13
N LEU A 119 10.35 -23.25 8.35
CA LEU A 119 10.64 -24.57 8.92
C LEU A 119 9.36 -25.40 9.06
N LEU A 120 8.28 -24.81 9.58
CA LEU A 120 6.98 -25.48 9.67
C LEU A 120 6.46 -25.86 8.27
N LEU A 121 6.58 -24.95 7.30
CA LEU A 121 6.15 -25.20 5.93
C LEU A 121 6.95 -26.35 5.29
N PHE A 122 8.26 -26.39 5.50
CA PHE A 122 9.12 -27.51 5.08
C PHE A 122 8.73 -28.84 5.73
N THR A 123 8.36 -28.84 7.02
CA THR A 123 7.84 -30.03 7.71
C THR A 123 6.54 -30.51 7.08
N CYS A 124 5.59 -29.61 6.75
CA CYS A 124 4.36 -29.97 6.05
C CYS A 124 4.65 -30.62 4.68
N PHE A 125 5.59 -30.08 3.91
CA PHE A 125 6.01 -30.68 2.63
C PHE A 125 6.62 -32.06 2.81
N SER A 126 7.45 -32.23 3.83
CA SER A 126 8.14 -33.50 4.09
C SER A 126 7.16 -34.61 4.50
N ILE A 127 6.07 -34.26 5.18
CA ILE A 127 5.02 -35.20 5.59
C ILE A 127 4.07 -35.53 4.43
N GLY A 128 3.90 -34.61 3.47
CA GLY A 128 3.07 -34.81 2.28
C GLY A 128 1.56 -34.76 2.53
N VAL A 129 1.12 -34.60 3.79
CA VAL A 129 -0.28 -34.49 4.20
C VAL A 129 -0.45 -33.27 5.11
N ILE A 130 -1.51 -32.48 4.88
CA ILE A 130 -1.78 -31.25 5.64
C ILE A 130 -2.95 -31.48 6.60
N ASN A 131 -2.63 -31.61 7.88
CA ASN A 131 -3.62 -31.81 8.94
C ASN A 131 -4.14 -30.47 9.49
N LEU A 132 -5.39 -30.43 9.97
CA LEU A 132 -6.00 -29.27 10.61
C LEU A 132 -5.13 -28.68 11.74
N HIS A 133 -4.45 -29.53 12.52
CA HIS A 133 -3.56 -29.08 13.60
C HIS A 133 -2.37 -28.25 13.10
N MET A 134 -1.81 -28.60 11.94
CA MET A 134 -0.74 -27.82 11.32
C MET A 134 -1.27 -26.45 10.92
N CYS A 135 -2.49 -26.39 10.37
CA CYS A 135 -3.16 -25.16 10.02
C CYS A 135 -3.37 -24.22 11.21
N LEU A 136 -3.90 -24.76 12.31
CA LEU A 136 -4.09 -24.03 13.56
C LEU A 136 -2.75 -23.51 14.11
N THR A 137 -1.66 -24.27 13.93
CA THR A 137 -0.32 -23.85 14.34
C THR A 137 0.17 -22.61 13.56
N PHE A 138 -0.08 -22.52 12.25
CA PHE A 138 0.25 -21.32 11.46
C PHE A 138 -0.58 -20.09 11.87
N VAL A 139 -1.89 -20.28 12.12
CA VAL A 139 -2.76 -19.20 12.59
C VAL A 139 -2.30 -18.71 13.96
N ALA A 140 -2.03 -19.63 14.89
CA ALA A 140 -1.50 -19.30 16.21
C ALA A 140 -0.16 -18.57 16.14
N LEU A 141 0.77 -19.02 15.28
CA LEU A 141 2.07 -18.39 15.09
C LEU A 141 1.93 -16.91 14.69
N TYR A 142 1.02 -16.61 13.77
CA TYR A 142 0.76 -15.24 13.33
C TYR A 142 0.09 -14.38 14.42
N ILE A 143 -0.87 -14.94 15.17
CA ILE A 143 -1.49 -14.22 16.30
C ILE A 143 -0.42 -13.87 17.35
N ILE A 144 0.45 -14.83 17.67
CA ILE A 144 1.59 -14.63 18.58
C ILE A 144 2.54 -13.57 18.04
N TYR A 145 2.86 -13.62 16.75
CA TYR A 145 3.69 -12.62 16.07
C TYR A 145 3.13 -11.21 16.24
N ILE A 146 1.86 -11.01 15.88
CA ILE A 146 1.17 -9.72 16.01
C ILE A 146 1.15 -9.26 17.47
N ALA A 147 0.84 -10.16 18.40
CA ALA A 147 0.85 -9.84 19.84
C ALA A 147 2.22 -9.34 20.31
N ILE A 148 3.31 -10.01 19.92
CA ILE A 148 4.68 -9.60 20.27
C ILE A 148 5.03 -8.24 19.63
N VAL A 149 4.62 -8.00 18.39
CA VAL A 149 4.86 -6.72 17.71
C VAL A 149 4.14 -5.59 18.46
N LEU A 150 2.86 -5.80 18.83
CA LEU A 150 2.06 -4.83 19.59
C LEU A 150 2.60 -4.59 21.01
N LEU A 151 2.95 -5.66 21.74
CA LEU A 151 3.55 -5.58 23.08
C LEU A 151 4.90 -4.87 23.05
N GLY A 152 5.74 -5.16 22.05
CA GLY A 152 7.03 -4.49 21.86
C GLY A 152 6.87 -2.99 21.59
N GLN A 153 5.85 -2.61 20.80
CA GLN A 153 5.55 -1.21 20.55
C GLN A 153 5.05 -0.51 21.82
N TRP A 154 4.12 -1.14 22.55
CA TRP A 154 3.60 -0.62 23.81
C TRP A 154 4.69 -0.45 24.86
N GLY A 155 5.56 -1.45 25.01
CA GLY A 155 6.71 -1.43 25.90
C GLY A 155 7.69 -0.32 25.54
N SER A 156 7.99 -0.12 24.26
CA SER A 156 8.84 0.97 23.78
C SER A 156 8.28 2.35 24.13
N VAL A 157 6.98 2.55 23.93
CA VAL A 157 6.30 3.82 24.28
C VAL A 157 6.30 4.05 25.80
N ARG A 158 6.05 3.00 26.59
CA ARG A 158 6.02 3.08 28.05
C ARG A 158 7.41 3.34 28.64
N TYR A 159 8.44 2.67 28.12
CA TYR A 159 9.84 2.90 28.51
C TYR A 159 10.25 4.36 28.32
N VAL A 160 9.92 4.94 27.16
CA VAL A 160 10.21 6.35 26.87
C VAL A 160 9.46 7.27 27.85
N LYS A 161 8.17 7.04 28.09
CA LYS A 161 7.39 7.83 29.06
C LYS A 161 7.98 7.76 30.48
N MET A 162 8.37 6.58 30.94
CA MET A 162 8.98 6.40 32.26
C MET A 162 10.33 7.11 32.37
N LYS A 163 11.16 7.05 31.32
CA LYS A 163 12.47 7.74 31.30
C LYS A 163 12.33 9.26 31.25
N LEU A 164 11.29 9.76 30.57
CA LEU A 164 10.90 11.17 30.57
C LEU A 164 10.43 11.65 31.95
N GLN A 165 9.64 10.84 32.66
CA GLN A 165 9.13 11.16 34.00
C GLN A 165 10.20 11.06 35.10
N LYS A 166 11.12 10.08 35.02
CA LYS A 166 12.27 9.98 35.94
C LYS A 166 13.31 11.09 35.74
N SER A 167 13.26 11.79 34.61
CA SER A 167 14.07 13.00 34.39
C SER A 167 13.36 14.20 35.06
N GLY A 168 13.50 14.35 36.38
CA GLY A 168 13.17 15.60 37.08
C GLY A 168 14.07 16.77 36.62
N PRO A 169 13.91 18.00 37.16
CA PRO A 169 14.79 19.12 36.80
C PRO A 169 16.26 18.74 37.05
N LEU A 170 17.04 18.77 35.96
CA LEU A 170 18.41 18.25 35.87
C LEU A 170 19.34 18.84 36.95
N LYS A 171 19.87 17.99 37.85
CA LYS A 171 20.86 18.38 38.86
C LYS A 171 22.27 18.35 38.25
N LYS A 172 22.88 19.55 38.16
CA LYS A 172 24.07 19.97 37.40
C LYS A 172 25.34 19.07 37.32
N SER A 173 25.52 17.98 38.06
CA SER A 173 26.88 17.41 38.25
C SER A 173 27.14 15.96 37.82
N SER A 174 26.17 15.04 37.83
CA SER A 174 26.40 13.63 37.41
C SER A 174 26.02 13.37 35.94
N ASP A 175 25.96 14.46 35.18
CA ASP A 175 24.90 14.66 34.21
C ASP A 175 25.42 14.62 32.77
N GLN A 176 26.72 14.58 32.50
CA GLN A 176 27.20 14.67 31.11
C GLN A 176 26.92 13.40 30.30
N MET A 177 27.21 12.21 30.83
CA MET A 177 26.99 10.95 30.12
C MET A 177 25.51 10.54 30.10
N LEU A 178 24.79 10.82 31.19
CA LEU A 178 23.35 10.58 31.27
C LEU A 178 22.58 11.59 30.41
N ARG A 179 22.92 12.90 30.42
CA ARG A 179 22.36 13.88 29.47
C ARG A 179 22.76 13.52 28.05
N ALA A 180 23.99 13.13 27.74
CA ALA A 180 24.36 12.68 26.40
C ALA A 180 23.53 11.46 25.96
N THR A 181 23.24 10.52 26.86
CA THR A 181 22.43 9.32 26.55
C THR A 181 20.94 9.62 26.46
N LEU A 182 20.40 10.47 27.35
CA LEU A 182 19.00 10.91 27.34
C LEU A 182 18.71 11.90 26.23
N GLU A 183 19.65 12.79 25.90
CA GLU A 183 19.60 13.62 24.70
C GLU A 183 19.80 12.77 23.46
N ARG A 184 20.62 11.73 23.46
CA ARG A 184 20.67 10.77 22.34
C ARG A 184 19.37 9.98 22.20
N TYR A 185 18.71 9.57 23.28
CA TYR A 185 17.42 8.85 23.22
C TYR A 185 16.24 9.78 22.96
N LYS A 186 16.21 10.97 23.57
CA LYS A 186 15.22 12.02 23.32
C LYS A 186 15.43 12.58 21.93
N SER A 187 16.66 12.81 21.47
CA SER A 187 16.91 13.14 20.06
C SER A 187 16.49 11.96 19.22
N ILE A 188 16.87 10.71 19.45
CA ILE A 188 16.36 9.60 18.62
C ILE A 188 14.82 9.54 18.61
N TYR A 189 14.12 9.73 19.72
CA TYR A 189 12.65 9.62 19.76
C TYR A 189 11.92 10.89 19.31
N SER A 190 12.39 12.08 19.70
CA SER A 190 11.89 13.37 19.25
C SER A 190 12.31 13.62 17.81
N GLN A 191 13.50 13.25 17.38
CA GLN A 191 13.91 13.19 15.98
C GLN A 191 13.14 12.07 15.27
N TYR A 192 12.75 10.93 15.85
CA TYR A 192 11.83 10.01 15.14
C TYR A 192 10.41 10.59 15.03
N ARG A 193 9.89 11.23 16.08
CA ARG A 193 8.55 11.84 16.11
C ARG A 193 8.48 13.12 15.27
N LEU A 194 9.47 13.99 15.38
CA LEU A 194 9.69 15.19 14.59
C LEU A 194 10.18 14.84 13.19
N LEU A 195 10.97 13.79 12.92
CA LEU A 195 11.21 13.30 11.55
C LEU A 195 10.01 12.57 11.00
N ARG A 196 9.06 12.12 11.82
CA ARG A 196 7.81 11.52 11.35
C ARG A 196 6.83 12.64 11.01
N GLU A 197 6.59 13.56 11.93
CA GLU A 197 5.85 14.80 11.72
C GLU A 197 6.49 15.61 10.57
N GLN A 198 7.81 15.83 10.55
CA GLN A 198 8.59 16.38 9.42
C GLN A 198 8.76 15.44 8.23
N ARG A 199 8.45 14.14 8.24
CA ARG A 199 8.44 13.33 6.98
C ARG A 199 7.07 13.37 6.32
N PHE A 200 6.03 13.51 7.13
CA PHE A 200 4.68 13.80 6.65
C PHE A 200 4.50 15.29 6.35
N SER A 201 5.36 16.18 6.87
CA SER A 201 5.32 17.63 6.61
C SER A 201 6.56 18.23 5.94
N LYS A 202 7.64 17.48 5.65
CA LYS A 202 8.69 17.97 4.75
C LYS A 202 8.24 17.72 3.33
N PRO A 203 7.95 18.78 2.58
CA PRO A 203 8.06 18.68 1.15
C PRO A 203 9.57 18.50 0.84
N ALA A 204 9.90 17.79 -0.22
CA ALA A 204 11.21 17.29 -0.60
C ALA A 204 12.33 18.35 -0.69
N SER A 205 12.02 19.65 -0.55
CA SER A 205 13.00 20.73 -0.40
C SER A 205 12.46 21.93 0.38
N ILE A 206 13.34 22.81 0.89
CA ILE A 206 12.97 24.10 1.51
C ILE A 206 12.14 24.96 0.55
N ASN A 207 12.42 24.87 -0.76
CA ASN A 207 11.63 25.52 -1.82
C ASN A 207 10.20 25.01 -1.88
N GLU A 208 9.98 23.76 -1.51
CA GLU A 208 8.70 23.10 -1.62
C GLU A 208 7.80 23.51 -0.42
N ALA A 209 8.37 23.87 0.74
CA ALA A 209 7.61 24.43 1.88
C ALA A 209 7.11 25.85 1.59
N THR A 210 7.96 26.69 1.00
CA THR A 210 7.55 28.00 0.49
C THR A 210 6.52 27.84 -0.65
N ARG A 211 6.68 26.81 -1.50
CA ARG A 211 5.71 26.43 -2.54
C ARG A 211 4.38 25.98 -1.95
N HIS A 212 4.36 25.22 -0.86
CA HIS A 212 3.15 24.75 -0.16
C HIS A 212 2.37 25.90 0.51
N ASP A 213 3.06 26.85 1.16
CA ASP A 213 2.44 28.04 1.74
C ASP A 213 1.91 28.98 0.64
N GLN A 214 2.70 29.19 -0.43
CA GLN A 214 2.26 29.98 -1.59
C GLN A 214 1.07 29.33 -2.31
N LEU A 215 1.08 28.01 -2.54
CA LEU A 215 -0.03 27.26 -3.14
C LEU A 215 -1.28 27.28 -2.25
N GLY A 216 -1.14 27.24 -0.92
CA GLY A 216 -2.25 27.38 0.01
C GLY A 216 -2.96 28.72 -0.11
N HIS A 217 -2.20 29.81 -0.22
CA HIS A 217 -2.74 31.15 -0.45
C HIS A 217 -3.29 31.36 -1.87
N ILE A 218 -2.71 30.72 -2.89
CA ILE A 218 -3.21 30.75 -4.28
C ILE A 218 -4.55 30.00 -4.38
N ARG A 219 -4.68 28.83 -3.74
CA ARG A 219 -5.91 27.99 -3.79
C ARG A 219 -7.17 28.71 -3.30
N LEU A 220 -7.05 29.52 -2.26
CA LEU A 220 -8.17 30.28 -1.66
C LEU A 220 -8.76 31.35 -2.60
N ARG A 221 -8.09 31.67 -3.70
CA ARG A 221 -8.54 32.68 -4.68
C ARG A 221 -8.99 32.07 -6.01
N GLU A 222 -8.88 30.75 -6.17
CA GLU A 222 -9.23 30.04 -7.39
C GLU A 222 -10.73 29.67 -7.44
N THR A 223 -11.28 29.61 -8.66
CA THR A 223 -12.66 29.13 -8.87
C THR A 223 -12.75 27.61 -8.65
N LEU A 224 -13.95 27.11 -8.35
CA LEU A 224 -14.23 25.66 -8.17
C LEU A 224 -13.65 24.78 -9.30
N TRP A 225 -13.82 25.20 -10.56
CA TRP A 225 -13.32 24.48 -11.73
C TRP A 225 -11.81 24.53 -11.88
N SER A 226 -11.19 25.67 -11.55
CA SER A 226 -9.73 25.80 -11.50
C SER A 226 -9.15 24.85 -10.46
N GLN A 227 -9.72 24.81 -9.25
CA GLN A 227 -9.29 23.89 -8.20
C GLN A 227 -9.44 22.42 -8.64
N PHE A 228 -10.52 22.07 -9.35
CA PHE A 228 -10.74 20.73 -9.88
C PHE A 228 -9.71 20.34 -10.94
N TYR A 229 -9.50 21.20 -11.95
CA TYR A 229 -8.53 21.00 -13.01
C TYR A 229 -7.11 20.85 -12.47
N ASN A 230 -6.70 21.75 -11.57
CA ASN A 230 -5.40 21.73 -10.91
C ASN A 230 -5.20 20.51 -10.00
N SER A 231 -6.29 19.94 -9.45
CA SER A 231 -6.21 18.71 -8.64
C SER A 231 -6.13 17.44 -9.51
N LEU A 232 -6.73 17.45 -10.71
CA LEU A 232 -6.68 16.33 -11.64
C LEU A 232 -5.32 16.16 -12.29
N ILE A 233 -4.70 17.26 -12.72
CA ILE A 233 -3.42 17.18 -13.43
C ILE A 233 -2.32 16.66 -12.48
N PRO A 234 -1.49 15.70 -12.93
CA PRO A 234 -0.45 15.11 -12.10
C PRO A 234 0.75 16.03 -11.83
N PHE A 235 1.07 16.96 -12.74
CA PHE A 235 2.23 17.85 -12.65
C PHE A 235 1.83 19.32 -12.78
N THR A 236 2.51 20.20 -12.04
CA THR A 236 2.36 21.65 -12.25
C THR A 236 3.29 22.13 -13.36
N LYS A 237 3.03 23.34 -13.88
CA LYS A 237 3.91 24.00 -14.86
C LYS A 237 5.36 24.12 -14.36
N ILE A 238 5.52 24.34 -13.05
CA ILE A 238 6.83 24.45 -12.40
C ILE A 238 7.52 23.08 -12.42
N ASP A 239 6.82 22.01 -12.05
CA ASP A 239 7.39 20.66 -12.03
C ASP A 239 7.87 20.25 -13.42
N TRP A 240 7.10 20.61 -14.47
CA TRP A 240 7.45 20.34 -15.86
C TRP A 240 8.78 20.97 -16.29
N GLU A 241 9.06 22.21 -15.86
CA GLU A 241 10.28 22.93 -16.24
C GLU A 241 11.55 22.29 -15.64
N PHE A 242 11.47 21.76 -14.42
CA PHE A 242 12.61 21.14 -13.72
C PHE A 242 12.77 19.64 -14.00
N MET A 243 11.79 18.99 -14.63
CA MET A 243 11.80 17.55 -14.87
C MET A 243 12.76 17.16 -16.00
N PRO A 244 13.59 16.11 -15.85
CA PRO A 244 14.43 15.57 -16.92
C PRO A 244 13.59 14.92 -18.03
N TRP A 245 14.16 14.73 -19.21
CA TRP A 245 13.41 14.38 -20.43
C TRP A 245 12.75 13.00 -20.36
N ASP A 246 13.37 12.05 -19.68
CA ASP A 246 12.90 10.68 -19.48
C ASP A 246 11.67 10.65 -18.55
N GLU A 247 11.74 11.41 -17.45
CA GLU A 247 10.62 11.56 -16.52
C GLU A 247 9.44 12.32 -17.17
N ARG A 248 9.71 13.28 -18.06
CA ARG A 248 8.65 13.95 -18.85
C ARG A 248 7.88 12.99 -19.76
N ILE A 249 8.57 12.08 -20.43
CA ILE A 249 7.92 11.09 -21.30
C ILE A 249 7.09 10.13 -20.46
N LEU A 250 7.66 9.63 -19.36
CA LEU A 250 6.97 8.71 -18.45
C LEU A 250 5.70 9.37 -17.88
N THR A 251 5.81 10.58 -17.34
CA THR A 251 4.67 11.30 -16.76
C THR A 251 3.61 11.65 -17.78
N LEU A 252 3.98 11.91 -19.03
CA LEU A 252 3.01 12.13 -20.12
C LEU A 252 2.25 10.83 -20.49
N LEU A 253 2.92 9.68 -20.47
CA LEU A 253 2.27 8.37 -20.65
C LEU A 253 1.39 7.99 -19.46
N GLN A 254 1.80 8.35 -18.25
CA GLN A 254 1.06 8.08 -17.01
C GLN A 254 -0.12 9.06 -16.82
N ALA A 255 -0.07 10.26 -17.41
CA ALA A 255 -1.05 11.32 -17.15
C ALA A 255 -2.51 10.90 -17.37
N PRO A 256 -2.90 10.27 -18.50
CA PRO A 256 -4.28 9.82 -18.71
C PRO A 256 -4.72 8.82 -17.63
N VAL A 257 -3.85 7.86 -17.31
CA VAL A 257 -4.11 6.84 -16.28
C VAL A 257 -4.27 7.50 -14.91
N SER A 258 -3.39 8.44 -14.57
CA SER A 258 -3.42 9.15 -13.29
C SER A 258 -4.70 9.96 -13.09
N VAL A 259 -5.23 10.59 -14.15
CA VAL A 259 -6.49 11.35 -14.12
C VAL A 259 -7.66 10.40 -13.85
N VAL A 260 -7.72 9.28 -14.54
CA VAL A 260 -8.76 8.25 -14.32
C VAL A 260 -8.70 7.72 -12.90
N LEU A 261 -7.52 7.41 -12.39
CA LEU A 261 -7.36 6.89 -11.02
C LEU A 261 -7.74 7.94 -9.97
N LYS A 262 -7.38 9.21 -10.16
CA LYS A 262 -7.77 10.31 -9.26
C LYS A 262 -9.28 10.56 -9.20
N LEU A 263 -10.00 10.26 -10.28
CA LEU A 263 -11.48 10.33 -10.34
C LEU A 263 -12.17 9.10 -9.75
N ALA A 264 -11.49 7.95 -9.78
CA ALA A 264 -12.03 6.69 -9.29
C ALA A 264 -11.77 6.46 -7.79
N ILE A 265 -10.65 6.97 -7.28
CA ILE A 265 -10.19 6.73 -5.92
C ILE A 265 -10.42 7.99 -5.08
N PRO A 266 -11.21 7.91 -4.00
CA PRO A 266 -11.31 8.99 -3.02
C PRO A 266 -9.97 9.19 -2.31
N ILE A 267 -9.50 10.42 -2.37
CA ILE A 267 -8.16 10.82 -1.94
C ILE A 267 -8.24 11.71 -0.71
N CYS A 268 -7.38 11.45 0.28
CA CYS A 268 -7.12 12.34 1.41
C CYS A 268 -5.59 12.48 1.55
N ASN A 269 -5.04 13.60 1.09
CA ASN A 269 -3.60 13.82 1.05
C ASN A 269 -3.16 14.75 2.18
N ILE A 270 -2.70 14.16 3.29
CA ILE A 270 -2.23 14.90 4.48
C ILE A 270 -1.00 15.78 4.17
N GLN A 271 -0.27 15.50 3.09
CA GLN A 271 0.92 16.26 2.71
C GLN A 271 0.57 17.56 1.98
N GLN A 272 -0.63 17.67 1.40
CA GLN A 272 -1.09 18.87 0.69
C GLN A 272 -1.84 19.84 1.60
N PRO A 273 -1.83 21.17 1.31
CA PRO A 273 -2.64 22.13 2.05
C PRO A 273 -4.11 21.72 2.01
N MET A 274 -4.81 21.87 3.13
CA MET A 274 -6.20 21.44 3.33
C MET A 274 -6.44 19.93 3.16
N ASP A 275 -5.44 19.10 3.49
CA ASP A 275 -5.47 17.65 3.34
C ASP A 275 -5.87 17.19 1.91
N GLY A 276 -5.54 18.01 0.90
CA GLY A 276 -5.89 17.76 -0.50
C GLY A 276 -7.37 17.99 -0.85
N TRP A 277 -8.14 18.68 0.00
CA TRP A 277 -9.56 18.95 -0.22
C TRP A 277 -9.83 19.65 -1.56
N CYS A 278 -10.67 19.02 -2.38
CA CYS A 278 -11.25 19.60 -3.57
C CYS A 278 -12.70 19.12 -3.67
N LYS A 279 -13.65 20.04 -3.49
CA LYS A 279 -15.08 19.72 -3.38
C LYS A 279 -15.59 18.93 -4.59
N LEU A 280 -15.30 19.38 -5.81
CA LEU A 280 -15.73 18.71 -7.04
C LEU A 280 -15.08 17.34 -7.22
N LEU A 281 -13.82 17.18 -6.85
CA LEU A 281 -13.11 15.89 -6.92
C LEU A 281 -13.70 14.87 -5.94
N VAL A 282 -14.05 15.32 -4.73
CA VAL A 282 -14.71 14.43 -3.78
C VAL A 282 -16.10 14.03 -4.27
N CYS A 283 -16.86 14.95 -4.88
CA CYS A 283 -18.14 14.63 -5.50
C CYS A 283 -17.99 13.59 -6.62
N SER A 284 -17.02 13.74 -7.53
CA SER A 284 -16.77 12.72 -8.56
C SER A 284 -16.39 11.38 -7.94
N ASN A 285 -15.52 11.39 -6.92
CA ASN A 285 -15.10 10.17 -6.24
C ASN A 285 -16.26 9.44 -5.57
N MET A 286 -17.22 10.15 -4.95
CA MET A 286 -18.40 9.52 -4.35
C MET A 286 -19.29 8.87 -5.42
N ILE A 287 -19.40 9.46 -6.60
CA ILE A 287 -20.20 8.93 -7.72
C ILE A 287 -19.57 7.63 -8.26
N PHE A 288 -18.24 7.61 -8.44
CA PHE A 288 -17.54 6.45 -9.03
C PHE A 288 -17.14 5.38 -8.01
N PHE A 289 -17.18 5.69 -6.71
CA PHE A 289 -16.76 4.78 -5.64
C PHE A 289 -17.39 3.38 -5.75
N LEU A 290 -18.72 3.31 -5.71
CA LEU A 290 -19.46 2.05 -5.64
C LEU A 290 -19.36 1.23 -6.94
N PRO A 291 -19.52 1.84 -8.13
CA PRO A 291 -19.30 1.15 -9.40
C PRO A 291 -17.89 0.55 -9.53
N VAL A 292 -16.85 1.31 -9.15
CA VAL A 292 -15.46 0.87 -9.21
C VAL A 292 -15.22 -0.29 -8.23
N ALA A 293 -15.68 -0.17 -6.99
CA ALA A 293 -15.55 -1.22 -5.99
C ALA A 293 -16.23 -2.52 -6.46
N CYS A 294 -17.48 -2.44 -6.96
CA CYS A 294 -18.21 -3.61 -7.46
C CYS A 294 -17.56 -4.24 -8.71
N PHE A 295 -17.03 -3.42 -9.63
CA PHE A 295 -16.32 -3.93 -10.81
C PHE A 295 -15.12 -4.81 -10.43
N PHE A 296 -14.32 -4.37 -9.44
CA PHE A 296 -13.16 -5.14 -8.99
C PHE A 296 -13.53 -6.30 -8.05
N PHE A 297 -14.62 -6.21 -7.28
CA PHE A 297 -15.07 -7.30 -6.41
C PHE A 297 -15.75 -8.45 -7.19
N GLY A 298 -16.43 -8.10 -8.28
CA GLY A 298 -17.34 -8.98 -8.99
C GLY A 298 -16.72 -9.85 -10.08
N GLN A 299 -15.40 -9.92 -10.19
CA GLN A 299 -14.73 -10.57 -11.33
C GLN A 299 -14.98 -12.06 -11.47
N LYS A 300 -15.31 -12.77 -10.37
CA LYS A 300 -15.62 -14.21 -10.44
C LYS A 300 -17.08 -14.51 -10.83
N SER A 301 -17.94 -13.49 -10.90
CA SER A 301 -19.37 -13.67 -11.21
C SER A 301 -19.89 -12.55 -12.11
N HIS A 302 -19.44 -12.45 -13.36
CA HIS A 302 -20.04 -11.53 -14.35
C HIS A 302 -21.59 -11.60 -14.44
N LEU A 303 -22.23 -12.62 -13.84
CA LEU A 303 -23.65 -12.69 -13.52
C LEU A 303 -24.22 -11.41 -12.88
N TRP A 304 -23.51 -10.73 -11.97
CA TRP A 304 -24.06 -9.50 -11.38
C TRP A 304 -24.19 -8.40 -12.44
N ALA A 305 -23.23 -8.26 -13.35
CA ALA A 305 -23.28 -7.25 -14.41
C ALA A 305 -24.41 -7.53 -15.43
N MET A 306 -24.80 -8.81 -15.57
CA MET A 306 -25.92 -9.25 -16.40
C MET A 306 -27.27 -9.24 -15.67
N SER A 307 -27.26 -9.04 -14.35
CA SER A 307 -28.49 -8.99 -13.56
C SER A 307 -29.22 -7.66 -13.75
N THR A 308 -30.54 -7.75 -13.95
CA THR A 308 -31.41 -6.58 -14.14
C THR A 308 -32.40 -6.46 -13.01
N ILE A 309 -32.61 -5.25 -12.50
CA ILE A 309 -33.70 -4.90 -11.60
C ILE A 309 -34.68 -4.05 -12.42
N PHE A 310 -35.93 -4.50 -12.55
CA PHE A 310 -36.95 -3.85 -13.40
C PHE A 310 -36.52 -3.63 -14.86
N GLY A 311 -35.75 -4.56 -15.44
CA GLY A 311 -35.24 -4.44 -16.81
C GLY A 311 -34.06 -3.48 -16.99
N VAL A 312 -33.60 -2.82 -15.91
CA VAL A 312 -32.43 -1.94 -15.91
C VAL A 312 -31.24 -2.68 -15.30
N PRO A 313 -30.05 -2.64 -15.92
CA PRO A 313 -28.86 -3.30 -15.37
C PRO A 313 -28.47 -2.79 -13.98
N ILE A 314 -28.08 -3.71 -13.09
CA ILE A 314 -27.80 -3.39 -11.67
C ILE A 314 -26.71 -2.33 -11.50
N TYR A 315 -25.74 -2.27 -12.42
CA TYR A 315 -24.62 -1.33 -12.32
C TYR A 315 -25.04 0.13 -12.41
N ILE A 316 -26.21 0.44 -13.00
CA ILE A 316 -26.74 1.81 -13.06
C ILE A 316 -27.19 2.26 -11.67
N PHE A 317 -27.78 1.35 -10.87
CA PHE A 317 -28.22 1.65 -9.51
C PHE A 317 -27.06 1.92 -8.55
N LEU A 318 -25.84 1.43 -8.86
CA LEU A 318 -24.65 1.67 -8.04
C LEU A 318 -24.24 3.16 -8.00
N PHE A 319 -24.63 3.96 -9.00
CA PHE A 319 -24.35 5.40 -9.02
C PHE A 319 -25.28 6.19 -8.09
N ILE A 320 -26.48 5.68 -7.76
CA ILE A 320 -27.50 6.42 -7.01
C ILE A 320 -27.00 6.85 -5.62
N PRO A 321 -26.44 5.96 -4.77
CA PRO A 321 -25.90 6.36 -3.46
C PRO A 321 -24.78 7.39 -3.60
N GLY A 322 -23.94 7.25 -4.63
CA GLY A 322 -22.83 8.16 -4.91
C GLY A 322 -23.31 9.56 -5.31
N ILE A 323 -24.35 9.66 -6.13
CA ILE A 323 -24.99 10.93 -6.50
C ILE A 323 -25.61 11.60 -5.29
N ILE A 324 -26.33 10.85 -4.44
CA ILE A 324 -26.93 11.38 -3.21
C ILE A 324 -25.83 11.94 -2.27
N ALA A 325 -24.75 11.19 -2.08
CA ALA A 325 -23.61 11.64 -1.28
C ALA A 325 -22.93 12.88 -1.89
N ALA A 326 -22.76 12.93 -3.21
CA ALA A 326 -22.20 14.08 -3.91
C ALA A 326 -23.07 15.34 -3.74
N ILE A 327 -24.40 15.23 -3.87
CA ILE A 327 -25.34 16.34 -3.63
C ILE A 327 -25.26 16.81 -2.18
N ALA A 328 -25.23 15.90 -1.21
CA ALA A 328 -25.09 16.25 0.20
C ALA A 328 -23.78 17.02 0.46
N ILE A 329 -22.67 16.58 -0.11
CA ILE A 329 -21.38 17.29 0.00
C ILE A 329 -21.48 18.67 -0.67
N LEU A 330 -22.13 18.79 -1.82
CA LEU A 330 -22.32 20.08 -2.49
C LEU A 330 -23.08 21.10 -1.63
N ILE A 331 -24.08 20.65 -0.87
CA ILE A 331 -24.93 21.51 -0.03
C ILE A 331 -24.28 21.82 1.33
N PHE A 332 -23.72 20.81 2.01
CA PHE A 332 -23.31 20.92 3.41
C PHE A 332 -21.84 21.28 3.64
N THR A 333 -21.00 21.29 2.59
CA THR A 333 -19.58 21.61 2.73
C THR A 333 -19.19 22.92 2.05
N GLU A 334 -18.22 23.61 2.61
CA GLU A 334 -17.64 24.83 2.05
C GLU A 334 -16.51 24.48 1.07
N VAL A 335 -16.25 25.38 0.11
CA VAL A 335 -15.19 25.19 -0.89
C VAL A 335 -13.81 25.34 -0.26
N ASP A 336 -13.63 26.39 0.53
CA ASP A 336 -12.34 26.81 1.08
C ASP A 336 -12.07 26.28 2.49
N LYS A 337 -12.95 25.42 3.02
CA LYS A 337 -12.83 24.85 4.36
C LYS A 337 -13.05 23.35 4.35
N GLN A 338 -12.03 22.60 4.79
CA GLN A 338 -12.10 21.15 4.87
C GLN A 338 -13.15 20.70 5.91
N PRO A 339 -14.02 19.74 5.57
CA PRO A 339 -14.96 19.19 6.52
C PRO A 339 -14.23 18.33 7.55
N ARG A 340 -14.73 18.32 8.80
CA ARG A 340 -14.17 17.47 9.89
C ARG A 340 -14.17 15.98 9.55
N GLY A 341 -15.00 15.55 8.60
CA GLY A 341 -15.11 14.17 8.12
C GLY A 341 -14.19 13.79 6.95
N ASN A 342 -13.31 14.68 6.47
CA ASN A 342 -12.45 14.42 5.29
C ASN A 342 -11.60 13.14 5.42
N TRP A 343 -11.30 12.76 6.66
CA TRP A 343 -10.57 11.54 6.98
C TRP A 343 -11.27 10.24 6.56
N VAL A 344 -12.60 10.24 6.41
CA VAL A 344 -13.37 9.08 5.96
C VAL A 344 -12.98 8.69 4.53
N LEU A 345 -12.58 9.66 3.71
CA LEU A 345 -12.08 9.37 2.35
C LEU A 345 -10.84 8.47 2.35
N ALA A 346 -9.97 8.59 3.35
CA ALA A 346 -8.81 7.69 3.48
C ALA A 346 -9.22 6.25 3.77
N PHE A 347 -10.29 6.04 4.56
CA PHE A 347 -10.83 4.71 4.85
C PHE A 347 -11.51 4.08 3.63
N ILE A 348 -12.16 4.89 2.80
CA ILE A 348 -12.84 4.44 1.58
C ILE A 348 -11.82 4.19 0.46
N GLY A 349 -10.86 5.09 0.28
CA GLY A 349 -9.86 5.01 -0.79
C GLY A 349 -8.84 3.89 -0.59
N PHE A 350 -8.51 3.56 0.66
CA PHE A 350 -7.51 2.53 0.96
C PHE A 350 -7.87 1.14 0.39
N PRO A 351 -9.04 0.54 0.67
CA PRO A 351 -9.42 -0.74 0.07
C PRO A 351 -9.47 -0.72 -1.46
N ILE A 352 -9.96 0.37 -2.06
CA ILE A 352 -10.05 0.48 -3.53
C ILE A 352 -8.66 0.51 -4.16
N SER A 353 -7.74 1.28 -3.57
CA SER A 353 -6.36 1.37 -4.04
C SER A 353 -5.69 0.00 -4.05
N ILE A 354 -5.91 -0.79 -2.99
CA ILE A 354 -5.45 -2.18 -2.89
C ILE A 354 -6.08 -3.05 -3.98
N MET A 355 -7.40 -2.95 -4.20
CA MET A 355 -8.09 -3.75 -5.20
C MET A 355 -7.60 -3.46 -6.63
N ILE A 356 -7.38 -2.19 -6.96
CA ILE A 356 -6.85 -1.77 -8.27
C ILE A 356 -5.43 -2.31 -8.46
N VAL A 357 -4.55 -2.14 -7.47
CA VAL A 357 -3.18 -2.68 -7.53
C VAL A 357 -3.22 -4.19 -7.77
N ASN A 358 -4.02 -4.92 -7.00
CA ASN A 358 -4.07 -6.38 -7.11
C ASN A 358 -4.68 -6.84 -8.43
N PHE A 359 -5.70 -6.16 -8.94
CA PHE A 359 -6.24 -6.47 -10.26
C PHE A 359 -5.20 -6.27 -11.37
N THR A 360 -4.46 -5.16 -11.35
CA THR A 360 -3.41 -4.90 -12.32
C THR A 360 -2.28 -5.94 -12.22
N CYS A 361 -1.84 -6.29 -11.01
CA CYS A 361 -0.85 -7.34 -10.80
C CYS A 361 -1.34 -8.70 -11.32
N GLN A 362 -2.59 -9.08 -11.04
CA GLN A 362 -3.18 -10.34 -11.54
C GLN A 362 -3.24 -10.37 -13.08
N THR A 363 -3.60 -9.26 -13.71
CA THR A 363 -3.60 -9.16 -15.18
C THR A 363 -2.19 -9.32 -15.74
N ILE A 364 -1.17 -8.74 -15.08
CA ILE A 364 0.24 -8.93 -15.46
C ILE A 364 0.66 -10.40 -15.31
N VAL A 365 0.29 -11.06 -14.21
CA VAL A 365 0.57 -12.48 -13.97
C VAL A 365 -0.02 -13.35 -15.09
N LEU A 366 -1.28 -13.12 -15.47
CA LEU A 366 -1.95 -13.87 -16.54
C LEU A 366 -1.25 -13.68 -17.90
N LEU A 367 -0.77 -12.47 -18.19
CA LEU A 367 0.00 -12.19 -19.41
C LEU A 367 1.36 -12.88 -19.40
N LEU A 368 2.05 -12.89 -18.25
CA LEU A 368 3.31 -13.59 -18.06
C LEU A 368 3.14 -15.11 -18.17
N GLU A 369 2.05 -15.65 -17.66
CA GLU A 369 1.70 -17.07 -17.80
C GLU A 369 1.48 -17.44 -19.27
N GLY A 370 0.67 -16.65 -19.97
CA GLY A 370 0.42 -16.82 -21.40
C GLY A 370 1.70 -16.73 -22.23
N LEU A 371 2.61 -15.82 -21.88
CA LEU A 371 3.92 -15.68 -22.52
C LEU A 371 4.82 -16.89 -22.21
N GLY A 372 4.88 -17.33 -20.96
CA GLY A 372 5.69 -18.48 -20.52
C GLY A 372 5.29 -19.79 -21.22
N ASN A 373 3.98 -20.03 -21.31
CA ASN A 373 3.44 -21.20 -22.02
C ASN A 373 3.77 -21.16 -23.52
N ARG A 374 3.74 -19.97 -24.12
CA ARG A 374 4.11 -19.76 -25.54
C ARG A 374 5.61 -19.95 -25.79
N LEU A 375 6.46 -19.63 -24.82
CA LEU A 375 7.91 -19.80 -24.90
C LEU A 375 8.38 -21.22 -24.52
N GLY A 376 7.46 -22.12 -24.15
CA GLY A 376 7.79 -23.49 -23.77
C GLY A 376 8.51 -23.62 -22.42
N ILE A 377 8.38 -22.61 -21.54
CA ILE A 377 8.95 -22.66 -20.19
C ILE A 377 8.13 -23.63 -19.35
N SER A 378 8.80 -24.48 -18.56
CA SER A 378 8.09 -25.42 -17.69
C SER A 378 7.23 -24.69 -16.64
N TYR A 379 6.04 -25.20 -16.34
CA TYR A 379 5.16 -24.64 -15.31
C TYR A 379 5.85 -24.53 -13.94
N SER A 380 6.76 -25.45 -13.61
CA SER A 380 7.54 -25.41 -12.37
C SER A 380 8.51 -24.23 -12.34
N THR A 381 9.25 -23.99 -13.43
CA THR A 381 10.15 -22.83 -13.54
C THR A 381 9.36 -21.53 -13.54
N LEU A 382 8.25 -21.48 -14.27
CA LEU A 382 7.37 -20.31 -14.35
C LEU A 382 6.75 -19.98 -12.99
N GLY A 383 6.28 -21.01 -12.28
CA GLY A 383 5.71 -20.94 -10.93
C GLY A 383 6.69 -20.42 -9.89
N MET A 384 7.94 -20.92 -9.90
CA MET A 384 8.98 -20.48 -8.95
C MET A 384 9.56 -19.09 -9.25
N THR A 385 9.41 -18.57 -10.48
CA THR A 385 10.02 -17.31 -10.92
C THR A 385 8.97 -16.28 -11.34
N LEU A 386 8.59 -16.22 -12.62
CA LEU A 386 7.77 -15.15 -13.19
C LEU A 386 6.38 -15.04 -12.55
N LEU A 387 5.72 -16.16 -12.22
CA LEU A 387 4.41 -16.13 -11.55
C LEU A 387 4.56 -15.72 -10.08
N ALA A 388 5.59 -16.25 -9.40
CA ALA A 388 5.93 -15.85 -8.04
C ALA A 388 6.22 -14.34 -7.94
N TRP A 389 7.01 -13.80 -8.87
CA TRP A 389 7.32 -12.37 -8.94
C TRP A 389 6.08 -11.55 -9.28
N GLY A 390 5.28 -12.02 -10.24
CA GLY A 390 4.04 -11.37 -10.66
C GLY A 390 3.04 -11.21 -9.51
N ASN A 391 2.85 -12.26 -8.69
CA ASN A 391 1.99 -12.20 -7.50
C ASN A 391 2.52 -11.20 -6.46
N SER A 392 3.84 -11.05 -6.36
CA SER A 392 4.49 -10.09 -5.46
C SER A 392 4.74 -8.70 -6.08
N LEU A 393 4.18 -8.40 -7.26
CA LEU A 393 4.30 -7.06 -7.85
C LEU A 393 3.61 -5.99 -7.01
N GLY A 394 2.51 -6.33 -6.31
CA GLY A 394 1.84 -5.42 -5.38
C GLY A 394 2.76 -4.99 -4.23
N ASP A 395 3.52 -5.94 -3.67
CA ASP A 395 4.54 -5.66 -2.65
C ASP A 395 5.70 -4.83 -3.19
N LEU A 396 6.19 -5.15 -4.39
CA LEU A 396 7.26 -4.38 -5.04
C LEU A 396 6.86 -2.91 -5.18
N VAL A 397 5.67 -2.68 -5.73
CA VAL A 397 5.17 -1.36 -6.07
C VAL A 397 4.84 -0.54 -4.82
N SER A 398 4.11 -1.12 -3.86
CA SER A 398 3.76 -0.43 -2.62
C SER A 398 4.98 -0.08 -1.77
N ASN A 399 5.91 -1.03 -1.57
CA ASN A 399 7.06 -0.82 -0.70
C ASN A 399 8.11 0.11 -1.31
N SER A 400 8.38 0.00 -2.63
CA SER A 400 9.29 0.90 -3.32
C SER A 400 8.77 2.34 -3.33
N THR A 401 7.46 2.53 -3.52
CA THR A 401 6.90 3.89 -3.56
C THR A 401 6.82 4.53 -2.18
N LEU A 402 6.59 3.75 -1.11
CA LEU A 402 6.75 4.25 0.25
C LEU A 402 8.19 4.67 0.56
N ALA A 403 9.18 3.95 0.03
CA ALA A 403 10.58 4.32 0.18
C ALA A 403 10.88 5.66 -0.53
N LYS A 404 10.37 5.84 -1.77
CA LYS A 404 10.46 7.10 -2.51
C LYS A 404 9.84 8.26 -1.71
N ASN A 405 8.64 8.05 -1.15
CA ASN A 405 7.90 9.04 -0.35
C ASN A 405 8.44 9.25 1.08
N GLY A 406 9.66 8.79 1.38
CA GLY A 406 10.33 9.06 2.65
C GLY A 406 9.93 8.13 3.80
N MET A 407 9.15 7.08 3.55
CA MET A 407 8.77 6.06 4.53
C MET A 407 9.48 4.70 4.29
N PRO A 408 10.81 4.63 4.10
CA PRO A 408 11.48 3.37 3.75
C PRO A 408 11.44 2.35 4.89
N ARG A 409 11.40 2.80 6.15
CA ARG A 409 11.22 1.94 7.33
C ARG A 409 9.93 1.14 7.28
N MET A 410 8.88 1.78 6.78
CA MET A 410 7.56 1.19 6.69
C MET A 410 7.52 0.15 5.57
N GLY A 411 7.96 0.53 4.36
CA GLY A 411 8.02 -0.39 3.22
C GLY A 411 8.95 -1.59 3.49
N PHE A 412 10.10 -1.36 4.13
CA PHE A 412 11.01 -2.44 4.51
C PHE A 412 10.39 -3.39 5.53
N ALA A 413 9.70 -2.88 6.55
CA ALA A 413 9.06 -3.73 7.55
C ALA A 413 7.91 -4.56 6.94
N ALA A 414 7.18 -4.01 5.97
CA ALA A 414 6.17 -4.75 5.23
C ALA A 414 6.75 -5.88 4.37
N CYS A 415 8.01 -5.79 3.93
CA CYS A 415 8.66 -6.90 3.22
C CYS A 415 8.80 -8.17 4.07
N PHE A 416 8.74 -8.06 5.40
CA PHE A 416 8.73 -9.23 6.30
C PHE A 416 7.32 -9.54 6.81
N GLY A 417 6.48 -8.52 7.01
CA GLY A 417 5.10 -8.70 7.46
C GLY A 417 4.19 -9.34 6.42
N ALA A 418 4.26 -8.91 5.15
CA ALA A 418 3.38 -9.40 4.08
C ALA A 418 3.57 -10.90 3.84
N PRO A 419 4.79 -11.44 3.70
CA PRO A 419 4.97 -12.88 3.50
C PRO A 419 4.55 -13.73 4.71
N LEU A 420 4.56 -13.18 5.93
CA LEU A 420 4.04 -13.87 7.12
C LEU A 420 2.50 -13.95 7.08
N PHE A 421 1.84 -12.93 6.54
CA PHE A 421 0.39 -12.88 6.40
C PHE A 421 -0.11 -13.75 5.21
N ASN A 422 0.54 -13.67 4.05
CA ASN A 422 0.11 -14.37 2.82
C ASN A 422 0.20 -15.89 2.91
N LYS A 423 0.88 -16.45 3.93
CA LYS A 423 1.04 -17.90 4.16
C LYS A 423 -0.09 -18.52 4.98
N GLN A 424 -0.96 -17.73 5.60
CA GLN A 424 -2.14 -18.24 6.32
C GLN A 424 -3.20 -18.97 5.47
N PRO A 425 -3.55 -18.51 4.26
CA PRO A 425 -4.63 -19.08 3.44
C PRO A 425 -4.32 -20.47 2.93
N VAL A 426 -3.03 -20.81 2.89
CA VAL A 426 -2.51 -22.13 2.53
C VAL A 426 -3.18 -23.24 3.34
N PHE A 427 -3.74 -22.91 4.50
CA PHE A 427 -4.10 -23.88 5.51
C PHE A 427 -5.54 -23.75 6.03
N LEU A 428 -6.37 -22.81 5.55
CA LEU A 428 -7.77 -22.63 6.00
C LEU A 428 -8.74 -23.72 5.50
N ALA A 429 -8.20 -24.90 5.23
CA ALA A 429 -8.79 -25.84 4.33
C ALA A 429 -8.11 -27.21 4.48
N PRO A 430 -8.29 -27.92 5.61
CA PRO A 430 -7.99 -29.35 5.63
C PRO A 430 -8.70 -30.06 4.45
N GLU A 431 -8.12 -31.16 3.98
CA GLU A 431 -8.78 -32.09 3.06
C GLU A 431 -10.12 -32.56 3.63
#